data_AF-A0A7Y5MG19-F1
#
_entry.id   AF-A0A7Y5MG19-F1
#
_cell.length_a   1.000
_cell.length_b   1.000
_cell.length_c   1.000
_cell.angle_alpha   90.00
_cell.angle_beta   90.00
_cell.angle_gamma   90.00
#
_symmetry.space_group_name_H-M   'P 1'
#
loop_
_entity.id
_entity.type
_entity.pdbx_description
1 polymer ?
#
loop_
_entity_poly.entity_id
_entity_poly.type
_entity_poly.pdbx_seq_one_letter_code
_entity_poly.pdbx_strand_id
1 'polypeptide(L)'
;MKHILLSLLLAVTVTTAQSDPPADAVAATASASEWKHTLVTGLTVTQVSYTDWSQGGENALAYTLSVDGKSVMDRTMTNWSNSYKLAYGQTRLGSKGLRKTDDKIELESVLTYKLGTAVNPYASATFKSQFADGFKYDDATNTSTKTSSALDPMYLTQAVGVGYQPLAQVKTRLGAAVREVLSDAFGYADDAATAAVERSRVEGGIESVTDIEVKIEENTLFTSKLEMFAPFNNIDVVVLRSDNTISSKVSKYVVVVFNVQLINDRNMGTARTQIKEGLALGLSYTFL
;
A
#
# COMPACT_ATOMS: atom_id res chain seq x y z
N MET A 1 40.76 18.93 5.57
CA MET A 1 39.54 18.23 6.01
C MET A 1 38.98 17.50 4.80
N LYS A 2 38.65 16.22 4.93
CA LYS A 2 38.40 15.29 3.82
C LYS A 2 37.15 15.68 3.03
N HIS A 3 37.30 15.95 1.74
CA HIS A 3 36.19 16.09 0.80
C HIS A 3 35.58 14.71 0.54
N ILE A 4 34.34 14.49 0.98
CA ILE A 4 33.55 13.32 0.60
C ILE A 4 32.59 13.77 -0.49
N LEU A 5 33.02 13.67 -1.75
CA LEU A 5 32.14 13.67 -2.91
C LEU A 5 31.41 12.31 -2.89
N LEU A 6 30.11 12.30 -2.61
CA LEU A 6 29.29 11.11 -2.79
C LEU A 6 28.77 11.12 -4.23
N SER A 7 29.58 10.59 -5.15
CA SER A 7 29.17 10.26 -6.51
C SER A 7 28.19 9.07 -6.44
N LEU A 8 26.89 9.35 -6.63
CA LEU A 8 25.87 8.32 -6.77
C LEU A 8 26.01 7.68 -8.17
N LEU A 9 26.84 6.64 -8.28
CA LEU A 9 26.96 5.82 -9.47
C LEU A 9 25.74 4.89 -9.52
N LEU A 10 24.70 5.27 -10.26
CA LEU A 10 23.54 4.42 -10.50
C LEU A 10 23.90 3.38 -11.57
N ALA A 11 24.56 2.30 -11.17
CA ALA A 11 24.73 1.11 -11.99
C ALA A 11 23.54 0.18 -11.79
N VAL A 12 22.50 0.32 -12.62
CA VAL A 12 21.50 -0.73 -12.82
C VAL A 12 21.95 -1.57 -14.01
N THR A 13 22.79 -2.57 -13.75
CA THR A 13 22.98 -3.69 -14.67
C THR A 13 22.13 -4.84 -14.18
N VAL A 14 20.97 -5.04 -14.80
CA VAL A 14 20.29 -6.34 -14.79
C VAL A 14 20.63 -7.00 -16.12
N THR A 15 21.78 -7.69 -16.15
CA THR A 15 22.06 -8.71 -17.16
C THR A 15 21.37 -9.99 -16.73
N THR A 16 20.21 -10.28 -17.32
CA THR A 16 19.81 -11.66 -17.57
C THR A 16 19.95 -11.90 -19.07
N ALA A 17 21.14 -12.36 -19.46
CA ALA A 17 21.33 -12.99 -20.75
C ALA A 17 20.53 -14.30 -20.72
N GLN A 18 19.37 -14.32 -21.37
CA GLN A 18 18.74 -15.56 -21.78
C GLN A 18 19.19 -15.79 -23.22
N SER A 19 20.17 -16.67 -23.39
CA SER A 19 20.49 -17.23 -24.70
C SER A 19 19.27 -18.01 -25.19
N ASP A 20 18.76 -17.69 -26.37
CA ASP A 20 17.72 -18.49 -27.02
C ASP A 20 18.18 -19.95 -27.13
N PRO A 21 17.41 -20.93 -26.63
CA PRO A 21 17.71 -22.32 -26.89
C PRO A 21 17.51 -22.64 -28.39
N PRO A 22 18.21 -23.67 -28.93
CA PRO A 22 18.10 -24.04 -30.34
C PRO A 22 16.66 -24.36 -30.73
N ALA A 23 16.30 -23.99 -31.97
CA ALA A 23 14.93 -24.00 -32.52
C ALA A 23 14.24 -25.37 -32.65
N ASP A 24 14.78 -26.45 -32.09
CA ASP A 24 14.24 -27.81 -32.24
C ASP A 24 14.27 -28.58 -30.90
N ALA A 25 13.54 -28.10 -29.89
CA ALA A 25 13.03 -28.94 -28.80
C ALA A 25 11.94 -28.17 -28.02
N VAL A 26 10.86 -28.87 -27.68
CA VAL A 26 9.72 -28.43 -26.86
C VAL A 26 8.58 -27.76 -27.64
N ALA A 27 8.05 -28.49 -28.63
CA ALA A 27 6.60 -28.55 -28.80
C ALA A 27 6.00 -29.36 -27.63
N ALA A 28 5.90 -28.74 -26.46
CA ALA A 28 5.09 -29.24 -25.35
C ALA A 28 4.34 -28.05 -24.74
N THR A 29 3.09 -27.90 -25.16
CA THR A 29 1.99 -27.19 -24.49
C THR A 29 2.41 -26.21 -23.39
N ALA A 30 2.81 -25.00 -23.77
CA ALA A 30 2.66 -23.87 -22.87
C ALA A 30 1.15 -23.64 -22.71
N SER A 31 0.55 -24.15 -21.63
CA SER A 31 -0.74 -23.62 -21.19
C SER A 31 -0.51 -22.13 -20.98
N ALA A 32 -1.10 -21.28 -21.80
CA ALA A 32 -1.12 -19.85 -21.54
C ALA A 32 -1.60 -19.69 -20.09
N SER A 33 -0.77 -19.11 -19.22
CA SER A 33 -1.14 -18.85 -17.83
C SER A 33 -2.49 -18.14 -17.83
N GLU A 34 -3.50 -18.71 -17.17
CA GLU A 34 -4.83 -18.08 -17.07
C GLU A 34 -4.79 -16.78 -16.26
N TRP A 35 -3.68 -16.52 -15.57
CA TRP A 35 -3.43 -15.31 -14.81
C TRP A 35 -2.90 -14.19 -15.69
N LYS A 36 -3.60 -13.06 -15.66
CA LYS A 36 -3.13 -11.79 -16.19
C LYS A 36 -2.43 -11.04 -15.06
N HIS A 37 -1.13 -10.81 -15.23
CA HIS A 37 -0.32 -10.10 -14.26
C HIS A 37 -0.14 -8.64 -14.68
N THR A 38 0.03 -7.77 -13.70
CA THR A 38 0.46 -6.39 -13.89
C THR A 38 1.29 -6.02 -12.68
N LEU A 39 2.48 -5.49 -12.91
CA LEU A 39 3.38 -5.07 -11.84
C LEU A 39 3.98 -3.73 -12.21
N VAL A 40 3.89 -2.76 -11.30
CA VAL A 40 4.46 -1.43 -11.45
C VAL A 40 5.43 -1.23 -10.32
N THR A 41 6.68 -0.94 -10.66
CA THR A 41 7.70 -0.54 -9.68
C THR A 41 7.95 0.95 -9.82
N GLY A 42 8.00 1.67 -8.70
CA GLY A 42 8.26 3.10 -8.65
C GLY A 42 9.43 3.45 -7.75
N LEU A 43 10.22 4.43 -8.17
CA LEU A 43 11.27 5.08 -7.39
C LEU A 43 11.07 6.59 -7.44
N THR A 44 10.78 7.19 -6.30
CA THR A 44 10.80 8.65 -6.12
C THR A 44 12.07 9.03 -5.36
N VAL A 45 12.76 10.06 -5.82
CA VAL A 45 13.91 10.64 -5.12
C VAL A 45 13.76 12.15 -5.13
N THR A 46 13.98 12.77 -3.98
CA THR A 46 14.06 14.22 -3.83
C THR A 46 15.35 14.54 -3.09
N GLN A 47 16.19 15.38 -3.69
CA GLN A 47 17.44 15.80 -3.08
C GLN A 47 17.59 17.31 -3.18
N VAL A 48 17.94 17.93 -2.06
CA VAL A 48 18.31 19.34 -1.96
C VAL A 48 19.65 19.40 -1.23
N SER A 49 20.62 20.10 -1.82
CA SER A 49 21.96 20.26 -1.25
C SER A 49 22.41 21.70 -1.34
N TYR A 50 22.85 22.23 -0.22
CA TYR A 50 23.37 23.57 -0.05
C TYR A 50 24.87 23.51 0.28
N THR A 51 25.67 24.26 -0.47
CA THR A 51 27.10 24.47 -0.23
C THR A 51 27.36 25.97 -0.34
N ASP A 52 27.97 26.57 0.69
CA ASP A 52 28.26 28.01 0.75
C ASP A 52 27.02 28.90 0.47
N TRP A 53 25.84 28.42 0.87
CA TRP A 53 24.57 29.07 0.60
C TRP A 53 24.19 30.04 1.73
N SER A 54 24.21 31.34 1.43
CA SER A 54 24.05 32.40 2.43
C SER A 54 22.60 32.75 2.76
N GLN A 55 21.62 32.29 1.97
CA GLN A 55 20.20 32.65 2.14
C GLN A 55 19.45 31.71 3.10
N GLY A 56 20.15 30.78 3.75
CA GLY A 56 19.54 29.75 4.60
C GLY A 56 18.92 28.59 3.80
N GLY A 57 18.77 27.45 4.47
CA GLY A 57 18.26 26.21 3.88
C GLY A 57 18.82 24.98 4.61
N GLU A 58 18.09 23.87 4.56
CA GLU A 58 18.55 22.59 5.11
C GLU A 58 18.66 21.54 4.01
N ASN A 59 19.79 20.82 3.99
CA ASN A 59 19.96 19.69 3.08
C ASN A 59 18.84 18.68 3.28
N ALA A 60 18.27 18.18 2.19
CA ALA A 60 17.20 17.20 2.24
C ALA A 60 17.52 16.03 1.31
N LEU A 61 17.21 14.82 1.77
CA LEU A 61 17.20 13.63 0.93
C LEU A 61 15.96 12.82 1.30
N ALA A 62 15.05 12.63 0.35
CA ALA A 62 13.91 11.75 0.48
C ALA A 62 13.95 10.71 -0.64
N TYR A 63 13.56 9.49 -0.33
CA TYR A 63 13.32 8.48 -1.35
C TYR A 63 12.12 7.62 -0.98
N THR A 64 11.47 7.03 -1.99
CA THR A 64 10.40 6.06 -1.81
C THR A 64 10.49 5.01 -2.90
N LEU A 65 10.54 3.75 -2.49
CA LEU A 65 10.41 2.59 -3.35
C LEU A 65 8.98 2.08 -3.24
N SER A 66 8.38 1.73 -4.37
CA SER A 66 7.02 1.19 -4.44
C SER A 66 6.94 0.02 -5.40
N VAL A 67 6.09 -0.94 -5.06
CA VAL A 67 5.70 -2.06 -5.90
C VAL A 67 4.19 -2.20 -5.79
N ASP A 68 3.49 -1.93 -6.88
CA ASP A 68 2.05 -2.06 -6.99
C ASP A 68 1.75 -3.10 -8.06
N GLY A 69 0.97 -4.12 -7.75
CA GLY A 69 0.62 -5.10 -8.76
C GLY A 69 -0.67 -5.85 -8.49
N LYS A 70 -1.07 -6.57 -9.53
CA LYS A 70 -2.35 -7.25 -9.64
C LYS A 70 -2.19 -8.53 -10.45
N SER A 71 -2.76 -9.61 -9.96
CA SER A 71 -2.91 -10.88 -10.68
C SER A 71 -4.38 -11.19 -10.78
N VAL A 72 -4.91 -11.34 -11.99
CA VAL A 72 -6.33 -11.66 -12.21
C VAL A 72 -6.47 -12.92 -13.05
N MET A 73 -7.16 -13.92 -12.51
CA MET A 73 -7.64 -15.07 -13.26
C MET A 73 -9.13 -14.92 -13.47
N ASP A 74 -9.51 -14.70 -14.73
CA ASP A 74 -10.90 -14.46 -15.10
C ASP A 74 -11.45 -15.64 -15.92
N ARG A 75 -12.37 -16.40 -15.33
CA ARG A 75 -13.08 -17.53 -15.94
C ARG A 75 -14.56 -17.22 -16.12
N THR A 76 -15.28 -18.13 -16.78
CA THR A 76 -16.72 -17.99 -17.04
C THR A 76 -17.54 -17.80 -15.76
N MET A 77 -17.27 -18.60 -14.72
CA MET A 77 -18.04 -18.59 -13.47
C MET A 77 -17.33 -17.88 -12.31
N THR A 78 -16.04 -17.56 -12.44
CA THR A 78 -15.25 -17.02 -11.32
C THR A 78 -14.31 -15.91 -11.78
N ASN A 79 -14.14 -14.90 -10.95
CA ASN A 79 -13.05 -13.94 -11.04
C ASN A 79 -12.22 -14.03 -9.76
N TRP A 80 -10.93 -14.33 -9.88
CA TRP A 80 -10.00 -14.33 -8.74
C TRP A 80 -8.96 -13.25 -8.96
N SER A 81 -8.95 -12.24 -8.10
CA SER A 81 -8.03 -11.12 -8.12
C SER A 81 -7.15 -11.14 -6.88
N ASN A 82 -5.83 -11.04 -7.07
CA ASN A 82 -4.86 -10.76 -6.02
C ASN A 82 -4.25 -9.39 -6.28
N SER A 83 -4.17 -8.54 -5.25
CA SER A 83 -3.46 -7.27 -5.32
C SER A 83 -2.38 -7.20 -4.26
N TYR A 84 -1.28 -6.52 -4.59
CA TYR A 84 -0.12 -6.36 -3.73
C TYR A 84 0.38 -4.93 -3.87
N LYS A 85 0.41 -4.20 -2.76
CA LYS A 85 0.94 -2.83 -2.68
C LYS A 85 1.99 -2.79 -1.58
N LEU A 86 3.22 -2.57 -1.97
CA LEU A 86 4.37 -2.47 -1.09
C LEU A 86 4.98 -1.08 -1.29
N ALA A 87 5.28 -0.36 -0.21
CA ALA A 87 6.14 0.81 -0.31
C ALA A 87 6.98 1.01 0.94
N TYR A 88 8.16 1.56 0.72
CA TYR A 88 9.08 1.94 1.78
C TYR A 88 9.77 3.25 1.42
N GLY A 89 9.73 4.21 2.32
CA GLY A 89 10.29 5.53 2.11
C GLY A 89 10.92 6.10 3.37
N GLN A 90 12.00 6.86 3.17
CA GLN A 90 12.66 7.59 4.24
C GLN A 90 13.07 8.98 3.76
N THR A 91 13.12 9.90 4.72
CA THR A 91 13.61 11.26 4.53
C THR A 91 14.64 11.62 5.59
N ARG A 92 15.69 12.32 5.17
CA ARG A 92 16.64 13.02 6.01
C ARG A 92 16.51 14.51 5.75
N LEU A 93 16.36 15.29 6.82
CA LEU A 93 16.30 16.75 6.76
C LEU A 93 17.38 17.34 7.68
N GLY A 94 18.24 18.18 7.12
CA GLY A 94 19.40 18.76 7.80
C GLY A 94 20.33 17.69 8.35
N SER A 95 20.68 17.83 9.62
CA SER A 95 21.48 16.88 10.40
C SER A 95 20.66 15.80 11.09
N LYS A 96 19.32 15.80 10.94
CA LYS A 96 18.46 14.79 11.54
C LYS A 96 18.78 13.42 10.92
N GLY A 97 18.57 12.34 11.67
CA GLY A 97 18.67 10.99 11.13
C GLY A 97 17.64 10.72 10.04
N LEU A 98 17.73 9.56 9.39
CA LEU A 98 16.69 9.08 8.50
C LEU A 98 15.40 8.84 9.30
N ARG A 99 14.29 9.37 8.80
CA ARG A 99 12.94 9.20 9.35
C ARG A 99 12.05 8.54 8.32
N LYS A 100 11.25 7.59 8.77
CA LYS A 100 10.30 6.85 7.94
C LYS A 100 9.20 7.80 7.41
N THR A 101 8.91 7.73 6.11
CA THR A 101 7.85 8.53 5.46
C THR A 101 6.80 7.65 4.79
N ASP A 102 7.19 6.46 4.34
CA ASP A 102 6.28 5.43 3.88
C ASP A 102 6.74 4.05 4.37
N ASP A 103 5.77 3.21 4.71
CA ASP A 103 6.01 1.84 5.14
C ASP A 103 4.69 1.07 5.10
N LYS A 104 4.46 0.37 3.99
CA LYS A 104 3.22 -0.36 3.77
C LYS A 104 3.48 -1.72 3.15
N ILE A 105 2.82 -2.71 3.70
CA ILE A 105 2.58 -4.01 3.10
C ILE A 105 1.07 -4.15 3.04
N GLU A 106 0.49 -4.22 1.85
CA GLU A 106 -0.93 -4.53 1.67
C GLU A 106 -1.04 -5.66 0.64
N LEU A 107 -1.69 -6.74 1.04
CA LEU A 107 -1.99 -7.87 0.19
C LEU A 107 -3.49 -8.13 0.28
N GLU A 108 -4.15 -8.33 -0.84
CA GLU A 108 -5.58 -8.64 -0.88
C GLU A 108 -5.85 -9.74 -1.89
N SER A 109 -6.68 -10.70 -1.51
CA SER A 109 -7.21 -11.73 -2.39
C SER A 109 -8.72 -11.64 -2.38
N VAL A 110 -9.34 -11.62 -3.57
CA VAL A 110 -10.80 -11.54 -3.74
C VAL A 110 -11.22 -12.60 -4.76
N LEU A 111 -12.10 -13.51 -4.35
CA LEU A 111 -12.75 -14.48 -5.20
C LEU A 111 -14.23 -14.08 -5.36
N THR A 112 -14.66 -13.83 -6.59
CA THR A 112 -16.05 -13.52 -6.94
C THR A 112 -16.63 -14.63 -7.78
N TYR A 113 -17.84 -15.10 -7.44
CA TYR A 113 -18.59 -16.07 -8.25
C TYR A 113 -19.64 -15.36 -9.10
N LYS A 114 -19.57 -15.52 -10.41
CA LYS A 114 -20.38 -14.78 -11.39
C LYS A 114 -21.72 -15.49 -11.59
N LEU A 115 -22.80 -14.84 -11.19
CA LEU A 115 -24.18 -15.32 -11.36
C LEU A 115 -24.85 -14.83 -12.66
N GLY A 116 -24.14 -14.02 -13.46
CA GLY A 116 -24.73 -13.34 -14.61
C GLY A 116 -25.62 -12.14 -14.22
N THR A 117 -25.61 -11.76 -12.94
CA THR A 117 -26.31 -10.59 -12.39
C THR A 117 -25.33 -9.49 -12.01
N ALA A 118 -25.83 -8.27 -11.77
CA ALA A 118 -25.02 -7.15 -11.30
C ALA A 118 -24.48 -7.34 -9.87
N VAL A 119 -25.14 -8.19 -9.09
CA VAL A 119 -24.76 -8.59 -7.73
C VAL A 119 -24.20 -10.00 -7.77
N ASN A 120 -23.02 -10.21 -7.19
CA ASN A 120 -22.30 -11.48 -7.24
C ASN A 120 -21.72 -11.81 -5.87
N PRO A 121 -21.83 -13.04 -5.36
CA PRO A 121 -21.22 -13.41 -4.10
C PRO A 121 -19.69 -13.36 -4.19
N TYR A 122 -19.05 -12.97 -3.08
CA TYR A 122 -17.60 -12.91 -2.96
C TYR A 122 -17.09 -13.46 -1.63
N ALA A 123 -15.82 -13.86 -1.63
CA ALA A 123 -15.01 -14.06 -0.45
C ALA A 123 -13.69 -13.30 -0.61
N SER A 124 -13.16 -12.71 0.46
CA SER A 124 -11.87 -12.02 0.42
C SER A 124 -11.06 -12.19 1.70
N ALA A 125 -9.75 -12.01 1.55
CA ALA A 125 -8.80 -11.86 2.64
C ALA A 125 -7.87 -10.69 2.35
N THR A 126 -7.72 -9.79 3.31
CA THR A 126 -6.88 -8.59 3.22
C THR A 126 -5.90 -8.58 4.37
N PHE A 127 -4.61 -8.58 4.05
CA PHE A 127 -3.52 -8.48 5.00
C PHE A 127 -2.84 -7.12 4.90
N LYS A 128 -2.62 -6.46 6.04
CA LYS A 128 -1.88 -5.18 6.12
C LYS A 128 -0.84 -5.20 7.23
N SER A 129 0.36 -4.72 6.91
CA SER A 129 1.42 -4.54 7.88
C SER A 129 2.51 -3.58 7.37
N GLN A 130 3.70 -3.64 7.94
CA GLN A 130 4.83 -2.76 7.66
C GLN A 130 6.17 -3.50 7.80
N PHE A 131 7.20 -3.00 7.12
CA PHE A 131 8.54 -3.60 7.02
C PHE A 131 9.45 -3.25 8.19
N ALA A 132 9.33 -2.04 8.76
CA ALA A 132 10.34 -1.50 9.66
C ALA A 132 9.76 -0.83 10.91
N ASP A 133 10.64 -0.61 11.87
CA ASP A 133 10.35 0.11 13.10
C ASP A 133 9.84 1.53 12.83
N GLY A 134 8.73 1.89 13.47
CA GLY A 134 8.20 3.26 13.50
C GLY A 134 8.66 3.98 14.75
N PHE A 135 8.85 5.30 14.64
CA PHE A 135 9.26 6.15 15.75
C PHE A 135 8.48 7.45 15.75
N LYS A 136 8.07 7.88 16.95
CA LYS A 136 7.65 9.24 17.24
C LYS A 136 8.86 10.03 17.71
N TYR A 137 9.21 11.08 16.98
CA TYR A 137 10.35 11.94 17.28
C TYR A 137 9.89 13.18 18.06
N ASP A 138 10.62 13.51 19.12
CA ASP A 138 10.51 14.79 19.81
C ASP A 138 11.81 15.56 19.61
N ASP A 139 11.74 16.54 18.69
CA ASP A 139 12.89 17.36 18.32
C ASP A 139 13.30 18.35 19.43
N ALA A 140 12.39 18.68 20.36
CA ALA A 140 12.68 19.59 21.46
C ALA A 140 13.52 18.92 22.55
N THR A 141 13.26 17.64 22.83
CA THR A 141 14.02 16.85 23.80
C THR A 141 15.11 15.98 23.15
N ASN A 142 15.18 15.97 21.82
CA ASN A 142 16.04 15.10 21.02
C ASN A 142 15.88 13.61 21.38
N THR A 143 14.63 13.19 21.65
CA THR A 143 14.28 11.82 21.97
C THR A 143 13.41 11.20 20.89
N SER A 144 13.35 9.87 20.86
CA SER A 144 12.48 9.12 19.97
C SER A 144 11.87 7.94 20.71
N THR A 145 10.55 7.75 20.57
CA THR A 145 9.84 6.61 21.14
C THR A 145 9.42 5.67 20.01
N LYS A 146 9.76 4.38 20.13
CA LYS A 146 9.35 3.37 19.16
C LYS A 146 7.83 3.18 19.23
N THR A 147 7.15 3.26 18.10
CA THR A 147 5.68 3.16 18.00
C THR A 147 5.22 1.89 17.30
N SER A 148 6.11 1.21 16.57
CA SER A 148 5.78 0.00 15.82
C SER A 148 7.05 -0.77 15.46
N SER A 149 6.93 -2.04 15.05
CA SER A 149 8.06 -2.84 14.54
C SER A 149 7.76 -3.53 13.22
N ALA A 150 8.77 -4.16 12.61
CA ALA A 150 8.55 -5.02 11.46
C ALA A 150 7.45 -6.05 11.77
N LEU A 151 6.44 -6.13 10.90
CA LEU A 151 5.27 -6.97 11.07
C LEU A 151 4.47 -6.74 12.38
N ASP A 152 4.59 -5.57 12.99
CA ASP A 152 3.79 -5.17 14.16
C ASP A 152 3.35 -3.71 13.99
N PRO A 153 2.05 -3.44 13.78
CA PRO A 153 0.94 -4.40 13.84
C PRO A 153 0.73 -5.19 12.54
N MET A 154 0.08 -6.34 12.66
CA MET A 154 -0.50 -7.11 11.56
C MET A 154 -2.02 -7.04 11.64
N TYR A 155 -2.65 -6.73 10.51
CA TYR A 155 -4.10 -6.76 10.34
C TYR A 155 -4.46 -7.81 9.31
N LEU A 156 -5.41 -8.70 9.64
CA LEU A 156 -5.99 -9.65 8.72
C LEU A 156 -7.52 -9.50 8.75
N THR A 157 -8.12 -9.11 7.64
CA THR A 157 -9.58 -9.05 7.50
C THR A 157 -10.04 -10.10 6.51
N GLN A 158 -10.96 -10.95 6.91
CA GLN A 158 -11.58 -11.98 6.08
C GLN A 158 -13.06 -11.65 5.94
N ALA A 159 -13.60 -11.64 4.73
CA ALA A 159 -14.99 -11.25 4.50
C ALA A 159 -15.69 -12.15 3.48
N VAL A 160 -16.99 -12.33 3.67
CA VAL A 160 -17.88 -12.99 2.73
C VAL A 160 -19.16 -12.18 2.58
N GLY A 161 -19.67 -12.08 1.36
CA GLY A 161 -20.86 -11.27 1.12
C GLY A 161 -21.17 -11.15 -0.36
N VAL A 162 -21.64 -9.96 -0.76
CA VAL A 162 -21.98 -9.66 -2.14
C VAL A 162 -21.21 -8.46 -2.65
N GLY A 163 -20.73 -8.57 -3.89
CA GLY A 163 -20.16 -7.50 -4.68
C GLY A 163 -21.19 -6.97 -5.67
N TYR A 164 -21.23 -5.66 -5.82
CA TYR A 164 -22.04 -4.93 -6.78
C TYR A 164 -21.12 -4.06 -7.63
N GLN A 165 -21.28 -4.16 -8.95
CA GLN A 165 -20.53 -3.37 -9.91
C GLN A 165 -21.50 -2.51 -10.74
N PRO A 166 -21.90 -1.31 -10.27
CA PRO A 166 -22.83 -0.45 -11.00
C PRO A 166 -22.26 0.07 -12.32
N LEU A 167 -20.94 0.29 -12.36
CA LEU A 167 -20.19 0.82 -13.49
C LEU A 167 -18.90 0.01 -13.65
N ALA A 168 -18.33 0.00 -14.85
CA ALA A 168 -17.07 -0.71 -15.10
C ALA A 168 -15.94 -0.25 -14.15
N GLN A 169 -15.97 1.03 -13.77
CA GLN A 169 -14.97 1.71 -12.96
C GLN A 169 -15.18 1.59 -11.45
N VAL A 170 -16.38 1.19 -10.98
CA VAL A 170 -16.74 1.23 -9.56
C VAL A 170 -17.16 -0.17 -9.12
N LYS A 171 -16.48 -0.70 -8.11
CA LYS A 171 -16.79 -2.00 -7.50
C LYS A 171 -17.01 -1.79 -6.02
N THR A 172 -18.16 -2.18 -5.52
CA THR A 172 -18.47 -2.13 -4.08
C THR A 172 -18.74 -3.53 -3.59
N ARG A 173 -18.21 -3.88 -2.43
CA ARG A 173 -18.43 -5.13 -1.72
C ARG A 173 -19.01 -4.83 -0.36
N LEU A 174 -19.98 -5.63 0.07
CA LEU A 174 -20.58 -5.57 1.39
C LEU A 174 -20.75 -6.98 1.93
N GLY A 175 -20.27 -7.24 3.14
CA GLY A 175 -20.27 -8.58 3.70
C GLY A 175 -20.09 -8.64 5.20
N ALA A 176 -20.31 -9.82 5.76
CA ALA A 176 -19.87 -10.14 7.10
C ALA A 176 -18.36 -10.37 7.07
N ALA A 177 -17.66 -9.91 8.10
CA ALA A 177 -16.22 -9.97 8.17
C ALA A 177 -15.72 -10.34 9.57
N VAL A 178 -14.53 -10.92 9.60
CA VAL A 178 -13.71 -11.11 10.80
C VAL A 178 -12.44 -10.32 10.62
N ARG A 179 -12.15 -9.42 11.56
CA ARG A 179 -10.93 -8.62 11.60
C ARG A 179 -10.06 -9.08 12.77
N GLU A 180 -8.84 -9.47 12.45
CA GLU A 180 -7.82 -9.89 13.39
C GLU A 180 -6.70 -8.84 13.43
N VAL A 181 -6.34 -8.41 14.64
CA VAL A 181 -5.22 -7.50 14.88
C VAL A 181 -4.22 -8.20 15.78
N LEU A 182 -2.97 -8.29 15.35
CA LEU A 182 -1.87 -8.84 16.14
C LEU A 182 -0.84 -7.74 16.40
N SER A 183 -0.46 -7.55 17.65
CA SER A 183 0.54 -6.56 18.07
C SER A 183 1.19 -6.98 19.38
N ASP A 184 2.51 -6.99 19.48
CA ASP A 184 3.19 -7.50 20.67
C ASP A 184 3.32 -6.43 21.77
N ALA A 185 3.74 -5.21 21.39
CA ALA A 185 4.22 -4.21 22.35
C ALA A 185 3.64 -2.80 22.18
N PHE A 186 2.85 -2.54 21.15
CA PHE A 186 2.45 -1.17 20.77
C PHE A 186 0.97 -0.87 20.97
N GLY A 187 0.22 -1.79 21.57
CA GLY A 187 -1.17 -1.57 21.99
C GLY A 187 -2.18 -1.49 20.84
N TYR A 188 -1.82 -1.88 19.61
CA TYR A 188 -2.77 -1.86 18.49
C TYR A 188 -3.90 -2.88 18.62
N ALA A 189 -3.66 -3.95 19.39
CA ALA A 189 -4.65 -4.99 19.70
C ALA A 189 -5.32 -4.78 21.08
N ASP A 190 -4.91 -3.74 21.81
CA ASP A 190 -5.33 -3.50 23.20
C ASP A 190 -6.78 -3.05 23.27
N ASP A 191 -7.50 -3.56 24.27
CA ASP A 191 -8.81 -3.06 24.64
C ASP A 191 -8.68 -2.19 25.89
N ALA A 192 -8.83 -0.87 25.72
CA ALA A 192 -8.72 0.07 26.84
C ALA A 192 -9.72 -0.18 27.99
N ALA A 193 -10.73 -1.04 27.80
CA ALA A 193 -11.66 -1.47 28.85
C ALA A 193 -11.12 -2.61 29.73
N THR A 194 -10.04 -3.29 29.35
CA THR A 194 -9.43 -4.38 30.11
C THR A 194 -8.19 -3.88 30.85
N ALA A 195 -7.76 -4.66 31.86
CA ALA A 195 -6.57 -4.33 32.65
C ALA A 195 -5.26 -4.91 32.06
N ALA A 196 -5.36 -5.77 31.04
CA ALA A 196 -4.24 -6.46 30.43
C ALA A 196 -3.98 -5.88 29.04
N VAL A 197 -2.71 -5.77 28.63
CA VAL A 197 -2.39 -5.39 27.26
C VAL A 197 -2.56 -6.60 26.35
N GLU A 198 -3.62 -6.62 25.55
CA GLU A 198 -3.85 -7.73 24.63
C GLU A 198 -2.89 -7.69 23.43
N ARG A 199 -2.39 -8.88 23.07
CA ARG A 199 -1.53 -9.05 21.89
C ARG A 199 -2.27 -9.42 20.61
N SER A 200 -3.54 -9.77 20.75
CA SER A 200 -4.40 -10.21 19.68
C SER A 200 -5.82 -9.73 19.93
N ARG A 201 -6.45 -9.17 18.90
CA ARG A 201 -7.86 -8.78 18.90
C ARG A 201 -8.56 -9.45 17.73
N VAL A 202 -9.70 -10.08 17.99
CA VAL A 202 -10.53 -10.70 16.95
C VAL A 202 -11.93 -10.12 17.04
N GLU A 203 -12.38 -9.47 15.98
CA GLU A 203 -13.65 -8.77 15.93
C GLU A 203 -14.48 -9.30 14.76
N GLY A 204 -15.69 -9.79 15.03
CA GLY A 204 -16.70 -10.01 14.00
C GLY A 204 -17.43 -8.71 13.69
N GLY A 205 -17.76 -8.46 12.43
CA GLY A 205 -18.43 -7.23 12.01
C GLY A 205 -18.97 -7.27 10.59
N ILE A 206 -19.30 -6.08 10.09
CA ILE A 206 -19.68 -5.83 8.70
C ILE A 206 -18.56 -5.05 8.03
N GLU A 207 -18.14 -5.49 6.85
CA GLU A 207 -17.18 -4.79 6.01
C GLU A 207 -17.87 -4.26 4.75
N SER A 208 -17.51 -3.03 4.37
CA SER A 208 -17.78 -2.46 3.06
C SER A 208 -16.47 -2.02 2.41
N VAL A 209 -16.22 -2.44 1.18
CA VAL A 209 -15.04 -2.04 0.39
C VAL A 209 -15.50 -1.49 -0.96
N THR A 210 -15.13 -0.26 -1.28
CA THR A 210 -15.38 0.36 -2.57
C THR A 210 -14.08 0.69 -3.27
N ASP A 211 -13.89 0.11 -4.44
CA ASP A 211 -12.78 0.36 -5.35
C ASP A 211 -13.29 1.19 -6.54
N ILE A 212 -12.61 2.30 -6.83
CA ILE A 212 -12.86 3.17 -7.98
C ILE A 212 -11.58 3.25 -8.82
N GLU A 213 -11.68 2.98 -10.11
CA GLU A 213 -10.58 3.07 -11.07
C GLU A 213 -11.07 3.80 -12.32
N VAL A 214 -10.67 5.07 -12.46
CA VAL A 214 -11.14 5.95 -13.54
C VAL A 214 -9.94 6.49 -14.31
N LYS A 215 -9.89 6.16 -15.61
CA LYS A 215 -8.97 6.80 -16.54
C LYS A 215 -9.53 8.18 -16.90
N ILE A 216 -8.96 9.23 -16.30
CA ILE A 216 -9.37 10.62 -16.51
C ILE A 216 -8.93 11.06 -17.92
N GLU A 217 -7.68 10.78 -18.26
CA GLU A 217 -7.10 11.03 -19.58
C GLU A 217 -6.23 9.86 -20.02
N GLU A 218 -5.69 9.89 -21.24
CA GLU A 218 -4.83 8.82 -21.76
C GLU A 218 -3.63 8.50 -20.86
N ASN A 219 -3.06 9.53 -20.27
CA ASN A 219 -1.89 9.47 -19.41
C ASN A 219 -2.22 9.63 -17.91
N THR A 220 -3.49 9.83 -17.52
CA THR A 220 -3.88 10.14 -16.14
C THR A 220 -4.92 9.15 -15.62
N LEU A 221 -4.57 8.48 -14.51
CA LEU A 221 -5.40 7.51 -13.83
C LEU A 221 -5.72 7.99 -12.42
N PHE A 222 -6.99 7.93 -12.05
CA PHE A 222 -7.45 8.06 -10.67
C PHE A 222 -7.82 6.69 -10.13
N THR A 223 -7.30 6.38 -8.94
CA THR A 223 -7.67 5.20 -8.16
C THR A 223 -8.12 5.65 -6.78
N SER A 224 -9.18 5.04 -6.26
CA SER A 224 -9.62 5.23 -4.89
C SER A 224 -10.03 3.89 -4.30
N LYS A 225 -9.62 3.63 -3.07
CA LYS A 225 -10.08 2.49 -2.27
C LYS A 225 -10.60 3.02 -0.94
N LEU A 226 -11.88 2.79 -0.67
CA LEU A 226 -12.52 3.07 0.61
C LEU A 226 -12.86 1.74 1.29
N GLU A 227 -12.34 1.55 2.49
CA GLU A 227 -12.58 0.38 3.33
C GLU A 227 -13.21 0.84 4.64
N MET A 228 -14.32 0.23 4.99
CA MET A 228 -15.06 0.48 6.22
C MET A 228 -15.33 -0.84 6.92
N PHE A 229 -15.07 -0.91 8.22
CA PHE A 229 -15.38 -2.05 9.05
C PHE A 229 -16.09 -1.59 10.32
N ALA A 230 -17.26 -2.17 10.60
CA ALA A 230 -18.07 -1.89 11.77
C ALA A 230 -18.17 -3.16 12.62
N PRO A 231 -17.53 -3.23 13.80
CA PRO A 231 -17.56 -4.42 14.64
C PRO A 231 -18.94 -4.58 15.30
N PHE A 232 -19.43 -5.81 15.45
CA PHE A 232 -20.77 -6.08 15.99
C PHE A 232 -20.95 -5.68 17.45
N ASN A 233 -19.87 -5.71 18.24
CA ASN A 233 -19.88 -5.27 19.63
C ASN A 233 -19.97 -3.74 19.77
N ASN A 234 -19.68 -2.97 18.71
CA ASN A 234 -19.69 -1.51 18.73
C ASN A 234 -19.84 -0.92 17.31
N ILE A 235 -21.02 -1.10 16.72
CA ILE A 235 -21.28 -0.75 15.32
C ILE A 235 -21.17 0.77 15.02
N ASP A 236 -21.29 1.61 16.06
CA ASP A 236 -21.16 3.06 15.96
C ASP A 236 -19.70 3.53 15.80
N VAL A 237 -18.73 2.64 16.06
CA VAL A 237 -17.30 2.91 15.91
C VAL A 237 -16.79 2.24 14.64
N VAL A 238 -17.00 2.91 13.51
CA VAL A 238 -16.54 2.44 12.20
C VAL A 238 -15.06 2.70 12.04
N VAL A 239 -14.30 1.65 11.77
CA VAL A 239 -12.91 1.73 11.29
C VAL A 239 -12.95 2.10 9.82
N LEU A 240 -12.28 3.18 9.44
CA LEU A 240 -12.26 3.70 8.07
C LEU A 240 -10.84 3.84 7.57
N ARG A 241 -10.60 3.39 6.34
CA ARG A 241 -9.39 3.68 5.56
C ARG A 241 -9.79 4.10 4.16
N SER A 242 -9.24 5.22 3.69
CA SER A 242 -9.40 5.68 2.31
C SER A 242 -8.04 5.97 1.73
N ASP A 243 -7.75 5.44 0.54
CA ASP A 243 -6.52 5.68 -0.20
C ASP A 243 -6.87 6.16 -1.61
N ASN A 244 -6.50 7.40 -1.93
CA ASN A 244 -6.87 8.07 -3.17
C ASN A 244 -5.60 8.49 -3.88
N THR A 245 -5.43 8.06 -5.12
CA THR A 245 -4.22 8.31 -5.90
C THR A 245 -4.57 8.80 -7.30
N ILE A 246 -4.01 9.95 -7.69
CA ILE A 246 -3.95 10.41 -9.08
C ILE A 246 -2.53 10.17 -9.57
N SER A 247 -2.38 9.41 -10.65
CA SER A 247 -1.10 9.16 -11.30
C SER A 247 -1.13 9.63 -12.75
N SER A 248 -0.22 10.53 -13.12
CA SER A 248 -0.09 11.08 -14.46
C SER A 248 1.28 10.75 -15.06
N LYS A 249 1.29 10.04 -16.18
CA LYS A 249 2.51 9.77 -16.95
C LYS A 249 2.92 11.02 -17.71
N VAL A 250 4.07 11.59 -17.34
CA VAL A 250 4.68 12.74 -18.03
C VAL A 250 5.56 12.26 -19.19
N SER A 251 6.22 11.11 -19.02
CA SER A 251 6.98 10.44 -20.09
C SER A 251 6.92 8.92 -19.92
N LYS A 252 7.65 8.18 -20.75
CA LYS A 252 7.70 6.71 -20.68
C LYS A 252 8.09 6.19 -19.29
N TYR A 253 8.99 6.90 -18.60
CA TYR A 253 9.50 6.49 -17.29
C TYR A 253 9.17 7.48 -16.18
N VAL A 254 8.74 8.71 -16.49
CA VAL A 254 8.47 9.73 -15.48
C VAL A 254 6.97 9.79 -15.17
N VAL A 255 6.63 9.68 -13.90
CA VAL A 255 5.27 9.76 -13.38
C VAL A 255 5.18 10.82 -12.29
N VAL A 256 4.07 11.56 -12.29
CA VAL A 256 3.66 12.38 -11.16
C VAL A 256 2.57 11.61 -10.42
N VAL A 257 2.73 11.46 -9.11
CA VAL A 257 1.77 10.77 -8.25
C VAL A 257 1.35 11.72 -7.14
N PHE A 258 0.05 11.97 -7.04
CA PHE A 258 -0.57 12.64 -5.91
C PHE A 258 -1.39 11.63 -5.13
N ASN A 259 -1.15 11.50 -3.82
CA ASN A 259 -1.83 10.56 -2.94
C ASN A 259 -2.41 11.29 -1.72
N VAL A 260 -3.64 10.94 -1.36
CA VAL A 260 -4.30 11.35 -0.12
C VAL A 260 -4.85 10.11 0.56
N GLN A 261 -4.38 9.86 1.77
CA GLN A 261 -4.80 8.76 2.61
C GLN A 261 -5.47 9.27 3.89
N LEU A 262 -6.60 8.67 4.24
CA LEU A 262 -7.34 8.92 5.47
C LEU A 262 -7.43 7.62 6.27
N ILE A 263 -7.14 7.69 7.56
CA ILE A 263 -7.30 6.56 8.48
C ILE A 263 -8.05 7.05 9.72
N ASN A 264 -9.16 6.41 10.04
CA ASN A 264 -9.85 6.56 11.31
C ASN A 264 -9.95 5.18 11.97
N ASP A 265 -9.08 4.93 12.93
CA ASP A 265 -9.09 3.75 13.78
C ASP A 265 -8.73 4.21 15.19
N ARG A 266 -9.67 4.07 16.13
CA ARG A 266 -9.50 4.52 17.51
C ARG A 266 -8.42 3.73 18.25
N ASN A 267 -8.07 2.53 17.78
CA ASN A 267 -7.04 1.68 18.37
C ASN A 267 -5.62 2.06 17.91
N MET A 268 -5.47 2.99 16.97
CA MET A 268 -4.15 3.47 16.51
C MET A 268 -3.61 4.65 17.34
N GLY A 269 -4.02 4.77 18.61
CA GLY A 269 -3.46 5.75 19.56
C GLY A 269 -3.93 7.20 19.36
N THR A 270 -4.96 7.43 18.54
CA THR A 270 -5.56 8.76 18.35
C THR A 270 -7.07 8.66 18.14
N ALA A 271 -7.82 9.57 18.77
CA ALA A 271 -9.27 9.72 18.55
C ALA A 271 -9.61 10.54 17.29
N ARG A 272 -8.60 11.08 16.60
CA ARG A 272 -8.77 11.94 15.42
C ARG A 272 -8.43 11.17 14.15
N THR A 273 -9.15 11.47 13.07
CA THR A 273 -8.79 11.00 11.72
C THR A 273 -7.37 11.44 11.36
N GLN A 274 -6.55 10.49 10.97
CA GLN A 274 -5.20 10.70 10.46
C GLN A 274 -5.29 10.97 8.97
N ILE A 275 -4.53 11.95 8.49
CA ILE A 275 -4.50 12.34 7.08
C ILE A 275 -3.03 12.38 6.66
N LYS A 276 -2.71 11.67 5.57
CA LYS A 276 -1.42 11.72 4.90
C LYS A 276 -1.65 12.21 3.48
N GLU A 277 -0.91 13.23 3.07
CA GLU A 277 -0.87 13.72 1.69
C GLU A 277 0.57 13.61 1.17
N GLY A 278 0.72 13.26 -0.10
CA GLY A 278 2.00 13.25 -0.78
C GLY A 278 1.86 13.61 -2.25
N LEU A 279 2.76 14.48 -2.73
CA LEU A 279 2.97 14.73 -4.15
C LEU A 279 4.40 14.32 -4.49
N ALA A 280 4.54 13.45 -5.48
CA ALA A 280 5.81 12.88 -5.87
C ALA A 280 6.00 12.95 -7.39
N LEU A 281 7.20 13.33 -7.82
CA LEU A 281 7.71 13.09 -9.17
C LEU A 281 8.70 11.92 -9.07
N GLY A 282 8.41 10.83 -9.76
CA GLY A 282 9.23 9.61 -9.68
C GLY A 282 9.48 8.98 -11.04
N LEU A 283 10.38 8.00 -11.03
CA LEU A 283 10.54 7.04 -12.10
C LEU A 283 9.58 5.87 -11.85
N SER A 284 8.92 5.39 -12.89
CA SER A 284 8.08 4.19 -12.84
C SER A 284 8.34 3.28 -14.03
N TYR A 285 8.20 1.98 -13.79
CA TYR A 285 8.29 0.95 -14.82
C TYR A 285 7.17 -0.06 -14.64
N THR A 286 6.48 -0.39 -15.72
CA THR A 286 5.38 -1.36 -15.74
C THR A 286 5.86 -2.65 -16.42
N PHE A 287 5.85 -3.75 -15.68
CA PHE A 287 6.01 -5.11 -16.19
C PHE A 287 4.62 -5.68 -16.55
N LEU A 288 4.56 -6.36 -17.69
CA LEU A 288 3.39 -7.10 -18.20
C LEU A 288 3.49 -8.57 -17.78
#